data_AF-A0A7C5U035-F1
#
_entry.id   AF-A0A7C5U035-F1
#
_cell.length_a   1.000
_cell.length_b   1.000
_cell.length_c   1.000
_cell.angle_alpha   90.00
_cell.angle_beta   90.00
_cell.angle_gamma   90.00
#
_symmetry.space_group_name_H-M   'P 1'
#
loop_
_entity.id
_entity.type
_entity.pdbx_description
1 polymer ?
#
loop_
_entity_poly.entity_id
_entity_poly.type
_entity_poly.pdbx_seq_one_letter_code
_entity_poly.pdbx_strand_id
1 'polypeptide(L)'
;MCMSTTQYSTSKFPVHWISKEARYKLIELMLNTRSLTELAKTLGVTPTAVRKYIKRSAHPSDEVLLKAIEALAPYEKDVAMSIIISDLVGAIKALYESVEDKYKAEIKSKLAEIVR
;
A
#
# COMPACT_ATOMS: atom_id res chain seq x y z
N MET A 1 -4.92 26.14 -14.27
CA MET A 1 -3.95 25.37 -13.46
C MET A 1 -4.09 23.90 -13.83
N CYS A 2 -3.18 23.38 -14.65
CA CYS A 2 -3.15 21.96 -14.98
C CYS A 2 -2.57 21.20 -13.78
N MET A 3 -3.37 20.35 -13.13
CA MET A 3 -2.84 19.40 -12.17
C MET A 3 -2.15 18.29 -12.96
N SER A 4 -0.82 18.29 -12.93
CA SER A 4 0.00 17.22 -13.46
C SER A 4 -0.36 15.91 -12.74
N THR A 5 -1.08 15.02 -13.41
CA THR A 5 -1.23 13.63 -12.97
C THR A 5 0.15 12.98 -13.06
N THR A 6 0.85 12.93 -11.93
CA THR A 6 2.10 12.17 -11.81
C THR A 6 1.80 10.70 -12.07
N GLN A 7 2.05 10.26 -13.30
CA GLN A 7 2.06 8.85 -13.67
C GLN A 7 3.28 8.23 -12.98
N TYR A 8 3.06 7.57 -11.84
CA TYR A 8 4.08 6.73 -11.25
C TYR A 8 4.37 5.58 -12.22
N SER A 9 5.63 5.44 -12.63
CA SER A 9 6.09 4.29 -13.40
C SER A 9 5.77 3.03 -12.61
N THR A 10 4.78 2.28 -13.09
CA THR A 10 4.13 1.16 -12.41
C THR A 10 5.08 -0.02 -12.16
N SER A 11 6.21 -0.08 -12.87
CA SER A 11 7.26 -1.10 -12.70
C SER A 11 8.14 -0.91 -11.47
N LYS A 12 8.04 0.22 -10.74
CA LYS A 12 8.90 0.52 -9.57
C LYS A 12 8.19 0.51 -8.23
N PHE A 13 6.87 0.41 -8.17
CA PHE A 13 6.16 0.51 -6.89
C PHE A 13 6.37 -0.78 -6.07
N PRO A 14 6.84 -0.72 -4.81
CA PRO A 14 7.24 -1.89 -4.03
C PRO A 14 6.04 -2.66 -3.44
N VAL A 15 5.04 -2.99 -4.26
CA VAL A 15 3.79 -3.65 -3.83
C VAL A 15 4.05 -4.94 -3.05
N HIS A 16 5.08 -5.69 -3.43
CA HIS A 16 5.47 -6.94 -2.78
C HIS A 16 5.79 -6.78 -1.29
N TRP A 17 6.30 -5.61 -0.89
CA TRP A 17 6.68 -5.30 0.49
C TRP A 17 5.51 -4.84 1.36
N ILE A 18 4.35 -4.56 0.76
CA ILE A 18 3.17 -4.14 1.50
C ILE A 18 2.56 -5.36 2.19
N SER A 19 2.42 -5.26 3.51
CA SER A 19 1.84 -6.31 4.35
C SER A 19 0.40 -6.63 3.97
N LYS A 20 -0.07 -7.83 4.33
CA LYS A 20 -1.48 -8.21 4.14
C LYS A 20 -2.43 -7.22 4.81
N GLU A 21 -2.05 -6.69 5.98
CA GLU A 21 -2.86 -5.74 6.73
C GLU A 21 -3.01 -4.41 6.00
N ALA A 22 -1.92 -3.84 5.49
CA ALA A 22 -1.98 -2.62 4.71
C ALA A 22 -2.77 -2.80 3.41
N ARG A 23 -2.68 -3.97 2.77
CA ARG A 23 -3.52 -4.31 1.60
C ARG A 23 -5.01 -4.30 1.95
N TYR A 24 -5.41 -4.83 3.10
CA TYR A 24 -6.80 -4.78 3.55
C TYR A 24 -7.27 -3.35 3.75
N LYS A 25 -6.48 -2.54 4.46
CA LYS A 25 -6.80 -1.13 4.71
C LYS A 25 -6.97 -0.32 3.42
N LEU A 26 -6.19 -0.63 2.38
CA LEU A 26 -6.34 0.02 1.07
C LEU A 26 -7.67 -0.35 0.40
N ILE A 27 -8.08 -1.63 0.46
CA ILE A 27 -9.39 -2.05 -0.05
C ILE A 27 -10.53 -1.40 0.74
N GLU A 28 -10.42 -1.36 2.06
CA GLU A 28 -11.38 -0.69 2.94
C GLU A 28 -11.49 0.81 2.64
N LEU A 29 -10.36 1.50 2.45
CA LEU A 29 -10.32 2.91 2.04
C LEU A 29 -11.10 3.13 0.74
N MET A 30 -10.85 2.31 -0.28
CA MET A 30 -11.51 2.44 -1.58
C MET A 30 -13.01 2.17 -1.50
N LEU A 31 -13.45 1.26 -0.62
CA LEU A 31 -14.87 0.95 -0.40
C LEU A 31 -15.65 2.08 0.30
N ASN A 32 -14.97 3.04 0.92
CA ASN A 32 -15.64 4.20 1.53
C ASN A 32 -16.31 5.10 0.49
N THR A 33 -15.87 5.03 -0.77
CA THR A 33 -16.29 5.97 -1.83
C THR A 33 -16.95 5.28 -3.02
N ARG A 34 -16.87 3.95 -3.08
CA ARG A 34 -17.43 3.16 -4.18
C ARG A 34 -18.06 1.87 -3.66
N SER A 35 -19.09 1.41 -4.37
CA SER A 35 -19.73 0.14 -4.06
C SER A 35 -18.78 -1.05 -4.29
N LEU A 36 -19.11 -2.18 -3.66
CA LEU A 36 -18.36 -3.41 -3.83
C LEU A 36 -18.26 -3.87 -5.30
N THR A 37 -19.33 -3.70 -6.06
CA THR A 37 -19.37 -4.08 -7.48
C THR A 37 -18.51 -3.16 -8.34
N GLU A 38 -18.53 -1.85 -8.08
CA GLU A 38 -17.65 -0.89 -8.75
C GLU A 38 -16.18 -1.18 -8.46
N LEU A 39 -15.84 -1.42 -7.19
CA LEU A 39 -14.47 -1.77 -6.82
C LEU A 39 -14.02 -3.08 -7.49
N ALA A 40 -14.86 -4.11 -7.51
CA ALA A 40 -14.54 -5.37 -8.17
C ALA A 40 -14.21 -5.16 -9.65
N LYS A 41 -15.02 -4.34 -10.35
CA LYS A 41 -14.79 -3.97 -11.75
C LYS A 41 -13.47 -3.20 -11.91
N THR A 42 -13.21 -2.20 -11.07
CA THR A 42 -11.96 -1.42 -11.08
C THR A 42 -10.73 -2.29 -10.90
N LEU A 43 -10.77 -3.24 -9.98
CA LEU A 43 -9.64 -4.12 -9.67
C LEU A 43 -9.49 -5.28 -10.65
N GLY A 44 -10.47 -5.50 -11.54
CA GLY A 44 -10.49 -6.65 -12.44
C GLY A 44 -10.66 -7.99 -11.71
N VAL A 45 -11.44 -8.02 -10.63
CA VAL A 45 -11.72 -9.21 -9.82
C VAL A 45 -13.21 -9.44 -9.65
N THR A 46 -13.60 -10.60 -9.10
CA THR A 46 -15.02 -10.85 -8.81
C THR A 46 -15.47 -10.11 -7.55
N PRO A 47 -16.77 -9.74 -7.45
CA PRO A 47 -17.35 -9.27 -6.18
C PRO A 47 -17.06 -10.19 -4.99
N THR A 48 -17.05 -11.51 -5.23
CA THR A 48 -16.71 -12.51 -4.22
C THR A 48 -15.27 -12.37 -3.73
N ALA A 49 -14.30 -12.06 -4.60
CA ALA A 49 -12.92 -11.80 -4.19
C ALA A 49 -12.85 -10.57 -3.27
N VAL A 50 -13.53 -9.48 -3.62
CA VAL A 50 -13.60 -8.27 -2.76
C VAL A 50 -14.21 -8.61 -1.39
N ARG A 51 -15.30 -9.41 -1.34
CA ARG A 51 -15.87 -9.88 -0.06
C ARG A 51 -14.86 -10.68 0.76
N LYS A 52 -14.02 -11.52 0.13
CA LYS A 52 -12.95 -12.26 0.82
C LYS A 52 -11.88 -11.34 1.38
N TYR A 53 -11.56 -10.23 0.70
CA TYR A 53 -10.63 -9.22 1.20
C TYR A 53 -11.20 -8.51 2.44
N ILE A 54 -12.46 -8.07 2.40
CA ILE A 54 -13.16 -7.45 3.54
C ILE A 54 -13.20 -8.40 4.74
N LYS A 55 -13.50 -9.69 4.49
CA LYS A 55 -13.52 -10.73 5.53
C LYS A 55 -12.13 -11.22 5.94
N ARG A 56 -11.06 -10.68 5.33
CA ARG A 56 -9.67 -11.06 5.55
C ARG A 56 -9.39 -12.57 5.35
N SER A 57 -10.23 -13.25 4.57
CA SER A 57 -10.10 -14.68 4.27
C SER A 57 -9.22 -14.95 3.04
N ALA A 58 -8.89 -13.91 2.28
CA ALA A 58 -7.87 -13.87 1.24
C ALA A 58 -7.31 -12.44 1.21
N HIS A 59 -6.13 -12.19 0.66
CA HIS A 59 -5.59 -10.83 0.48
C HIS A 59 -5.47 -10.46 -1.00
N PRO A 60 -5.48 -9.16 -1.34
CA PRO A 60 -5.12 -8.69 -2.67
C PRO A 60 -3.74 -9.21 -3.09
N SER A 61 -3.61 -9.72 -4.32
CA SER A 61 -2.31 -10.02 -4.92
C SER A 61 -1.56 -8.73 -5.28
N ASP A 62 -0.30 -8.84 -5.66
CA ASP A 62 0.51 -7.69 -6.09
C ASP A 62 -0.12 -6.97 -7.30
N GLU A 63 -0.64 -7.74 -8.27
CA GLU A 63 -1.34 -7.20 -9.44
C GLU A 63 -2.63 -6.44 -9.05
N VAL A 64 -3.43 -7.02 -8.15
CA VAL A 64 -4.66 -6.38 -7.67
C VAL A 64 -4.34 -5.10 -6.90
N LEU A 65 -3.28 -5.11 -6.08
CA LEU A 65 -2.85 -3.95 -5.32
C LEU A 65 -2.32 -2.84 -6.22
N LEU A 66 -1.58 -3.18 -7.27
CA LEU A 66 -1.09 -2.21 -8.23
C LEU A 66 -2.26 -1.50 -8.93
N LYS A 67 -3.25 -2.25 -9.41
CA LYS A 67 -4.49 -1.69 -9.97
C LYS A 67 -5.24 -0.82 -8.96
N ALA A 68 -5.26 -1.24 -7.68
CA ALA A 68 -5.89 -0.47 -6.61
C ALA A 68 -5.23 0.92 -6.48
N ILE A 69 -3.90 0.96 -6.45
CA ILE A 69 -3.10 2.19 -6.33
C ILE A 69 -3.27 3.08 -7.56
N GLU A 70 -3.27 2.51 -8.76
CA GLU A 70 -3.48 3.23 -10.02
C GLU A 70 -4.89 3.86 -10.10
N ALA A 71 -5.88 3.19 -9.51
CA ALA A 71 -7.28 3.61 -9.52
C ALA A 71 -7.70 4.43 -8.29
N LEU A 72 -6.74 4.94 -7.51
CA LEU A 72 -7.01 5.85 -6.40
C LEU A 72 -7.51 7.20 -6.93
N ALA A 73 -8.66 7.64 -6.40
CA ALA A 73 -9.13 8.99 -6.63
C ALA A 73 -8.18 10.01 -5.96
N PRO A 74 -8.08 11.25 -6.47
CA PRO A 74 -7.14 12.25 -5.93
C PRO A 74 -7.25 12.44 -4.41
N TYR A 75 -8.45 12.42 -3.85
CA TYR A 75 -8.69 12.61 -2.41
C TYR A 75 -8.37 11.36 -1.56
N GLU A 76 -8.19 10.18 -2.17
CA GLU A 76 -7.80 8.95 -1.46
C GLU A 76 -6.27 8.81 -1.37
N LYS A 77 -5.53 9.48 -2.27
CA LYS A 77 -4.09 9.26 -2.46
C LYS A 77 -3.30 9.49 -1.18
N ASP A 78 -3.56 10.58 -0.46
CA ASP A 78 -2.79 10.92 0.73
C ASP A 78 -3.00 9.88 1.85
N VAL A 79 -4.25 9.42 2.03
CA VAL A 79 -4.58 8.38 3.02
C VAL A 79 -3.95 7.04 2.62
N ALA A 80 -4.04 6.67 1.34
CA ALA A 80 -3.44 5.45 0.82
C ALA A 80 -1.92 5.45 0.99
N MET A 81 -1.24 6.55 0.63
CA MET A 81 0.20 6.68 0.82
C MET A 81 0.57 6.64 2.29
N SER A 82 -0.21 7.29 3.18
CA SER A 82 0.01 7.21 4.62
C SER A 82 -0.09 5.76 5.15
N ILE A 83 -1.03 4.96 4.66
CA ILE A 83 -1.16 3.54 5.02
C ILE A 83 0.11 2.77 4.61
N ILE A 84 0.55 2.95 3.37
CA ILE A 84 1.71 2.24 2.80
C ILE A 84 3.00 2.65 3.51
N ILE A 85 3.23 3.96 3.69
CA ILE A 85 4.42 4.48 4.38
C ILE A 85 4.46 3.98 5.82
N SER A 86 3.35 4.04 6.55
CA SER A 86 3.28 3.58 7.94
C SER A 86 3.57 2.08 8.07
N ASP A 87 3.10 1.27 7.12
CA ASP A 87 3.36 -0.16 7.07
C ASP A 87 4.87 -0.46 6.88
N LEU A 88 5.47 0.17 5.87
CA LEU A 88 6.88 -0.03 5.54
C LEU A 88 7.81 0.49 6.65
N VAL A 89 7.56 1.70 7.17
CA VAL A 89 8.32 2.27 8.29
C VAL A 89 8.10 1.44 9.56
N GLY A 90 6.90 0.92 9.77
CA GLY A 90 6.60 -0.01 10.87
C GLY A 90 7.43 -1.29 10.82
N ALA A 91 7.57 -1.88 9.63
CA ALA A 91 8.43 -3.06 9.42
C ALA A 91 9.91 -2.73 9.69
N ILE A 92 10.40 -1.59 9.22
CA ILE A 92 11.78 -1.14 9.48
C ILE A 92 12.00 -0.89 10.98
N LYS A 93 11.03 -0.29 11.66
CA LYS A 93 11.09 -0.07 13.11
C LYS A 93 11.17 -1.40 13.88
N ALA A 94 10.35 -2.38 13.52
CA ALA A 94 10.38 -3.71 14.13
C ALA A 94 11.74 -4.40 13.91
N LEU A 95 12.34 -4.26 12.72
CA LEU A 95 13.70 -4.73 12.46
C LEU A 95 14.73 -4.00 13.35
N TYR A 96 14.68 -2.67 13.41
CA TYR A 96 15.58 -1.86 14.22
C TYR A 96 15.52 -2.25 15.71
N GLU A 97 14.34 -2.56 16.24
CA GLU A 97 14.13 -2.96 17.63
C GLU A 97 14.59 -4.40 17.93
N SER A 98 14.71 -5.27 16.92
CA SER A 98 15.01 -6.70 17.08
C SER A 98 16.49 -7.08 16.86
N VAL A 99 17.37 -6.13 16.55
CA VAL A 99 18.79 -6.38 16.28
C VAL A 99 19.73 -5.73 17.31
N GLU A 100 20.99 -6.19 17.34
CA GLU A 100 22.06 -5.62 18.17
C GLU A 100 22.42 -4.18 17.77
N ASP A 101 23.01 -3.41 18.69
CA ASP A 101 23.32 -1.98 18.49
C ASP A 101 24.26 -1.71 17.30
N LYS A 102 25.17 -2.63 16.99
CA LYS A 102 26.03 -2.53 15.78
C LYS A 102 25.21 -2.47 14.49
N TYR A 103 24.12 -3.25 14.39
CA TYR A 103 23.23 -3.27 13.23
C TYR A 103 22.23 -2.10 13.25
N LYS A 104 21.83 -1.62 14.43
CA LYS A 104 21.03 -0.39 14.55
C LYS A 104 21.77 0.82 13.96
N ALA A 105 23.08 0.92 14.20
CA ALA A 105 23.91 1.97 13.60
C ALA A 105 23.93 1.88 12.06
N GLU A 106 24.02 0.67 11.52
CA GLU A 106 23.94 0.42 10.08
C GLU A 106 22.59 0.84 9.49
N ILE A 107 21.47 0.42 10.11
CA ILE A 107 20.11 0.81 9.69
C ILE A 107 19.96 2.33 9.68
N LYS A 108 20.41 3.02 10.74
CA LYS A 108 20.37 4.49 10.82
C LYS A 108 21.13 5.15 9.68
N SER A 109 22.36 4.68 9.39
CA SER A 109 23.16 5.22 8.30
C SER A 109 22.45 5.06 6.95
N LYS A 110 21.89 3.87 6.68
CA LYS A 110 21.16 3.59 5.43
C LYS A 110 19.89 4.41 5.29
N LEU A 111 19.13 4.60 6.36
CA LEU A 111 17.94 5.47 6.33
C LEU A 111 18.33 6.94 6.13
N ALA A 112 19.43 7.40 6.74
CA ALA A 112 19.91 8.76 6.58
C ALA A 112 20.38 9.08 5.14
N GLU A 113 20.84 8.08 4.37
CA GLU A 113 21.17 8.25 2.94
C GLU A 113 19.92 8.55 2.09
N ILE A 114 18.74 8.07 2.50
CA ILE A 114 17.48 8.17 1.74
C ILE A 114 16.75 9.50 2.01
N VAL A 115 16.87 10.05 3.22
CA VAL A 115 16.12 11.23 3.68
C VAL A 115 16.87 12.56 3.41
N ARG A 116 18.01 12.51 2.72
CA ARG A 116 18.83 13.70 2.40
C ARG A 116 18.15 14.66 1.43
#